data_AF-A0A945H0P0-F1
#
_entry.id   AF-A0A945H0P0-F1
#
_cell.length_a   1.000
_cell.length_b   1.000
_cell.length_c   1.000
_cell.angle_alpha   90.00
_cell.angle_beta   90.00
_cell.angle_gamma   90.00
#
_symmetry.space_group_name_H-M   'P 1'
#
loop_
_entity.id
_entity.type
_entity.pdbx_description
1 polymer ?
#
loop_
_entity_poly.entity_id
_entity_poly.type
_entity_poly.pdbx_seq_one_letter_code
_entity_poly.pdbx_strand_id
1 'polypeptide(L)'
;MINTKCEATINRANSAITISGLGDDIVLKYVDDIDFTALIERLTKAIDDDKSITLTCSETEDEKEKLILNTLKDIFDEYNNCLKTELNTEAILFQN
;
A
#
# COMPACT_ATOMS: atom_id res chain seq x y z
N MET A 1 -6.08 15.62 -7.84
CA MET A 1 -5.52 14.36 -7.30
C MET A 1 -6.15 13.19 -8.01
N ILE A 2 -5.34 12.37 -8.68
CA ILE A 2 -5.78 11.09 -9.23
C ILE A 2 -5.72 10.08 -8.10
N ASN A 3 -6.83 9.41 -7.81
CA ASN A 3 -6.89 8.37 -6.79
C ASN A 3 -6.75 6.99 -7.45
N THR A 4 -5.65 6.30 -7.17
CA THR A 4 -5.41 4.94 -7.66
C THR A 4 -6.08 3.95 -6.72
N LYS A 5 -6.80 2.98 -7.29
CA LYS A 5 -7.45 1.91 -6.52
C LYS A 5 -6.58 0.67 -6.54
N CYS A 6 -6.29 0.15 -5.36
CA CYS A 6 -5.56 -1.08 -5.17
C CYS A 6 -6.39 -2.09 -4.39
N GLU A 7 -6.12 -3.36 -4.67
CA GLU A 7 -6.79 -4.47 -4.01
C GLU A 7 -5.76 -5.47 -3.50
N ALA A 8 -5.92 -5.91 -2.25
CA ALA A 8 -5.18 -7.03 -1.67
C ALA A 8 -6.11 -8.25 -1.57
N THR A 9 -5.82 -9.27 -2.37
CA THR A 9 -6.61 -10.51 -2.44
C THR A 9 -5.85 -11.68 -1.85
N ILE A 10 -6.50 -12.45 -0.98
CA ILE A 10 -5.90 -13.64 -0.38
C ILE A 10 -6.00 -14.83 -1.34
N ASN A 11 -4.87 -15.45 -1.63
CA ASN A 11 -4.76 -16.70 -2.38
C ASN A 11 -4.23 -17.82 -1.46
N ARG A 12 -5.17 -18.49 -0.77
CA ARG A 12 -4.85 -19.56 0.19
C ARG A 12 -4.20 -20.78 -0.44
N ALA A 13 -4.53 -21.09 -1.70
CA ALA A 13 -3.92 -22.22 -2.42
C ALA A 13 -2.41 -22.04 -2.59
N ASN A 14 -1.95 -20.79 -2.62
CA ASN A 14 -0.56 -20.42 -2.82
C ASN A 14 0.08 -19.80 -1.57
N SER A 15 -0.64 -19.78 -0.44
CA SER A 15 -0.29 -19.06 0.79
C SER A 15 0.28 -17.68 0.48
N ALA A 16 -0.47 -16.92 -0.31
CA ALA A 16 -0.04 -15.63 -0.83
C ALA A 16 -1.14 -14.57 -0.72
N ILE A 17 -0.74 -13.31 -0.60
CA ILE A 17 -1.60 -12.15 -0.83
C ILE A 17 -1.12 -11.47 -2.09
N THR A 18 -2.03 -11.27 -3.04
CA THR A 18 -1.75 -10.55 -4.28
C THR A 18 -2.24 -9.11 -4.13
N ILE A 19 -1.38 -8.14 -4.43
CA ILE A 19 -1.72 -6.72 -4.47
C ILE A 19 -1.75 -6.28 -5.94
N SER A 20 -2.91 -5.82 -6.39
CA SER A 20 -3.15 -5.36 -7.76
C SER A 20 -3.45 -3.86 -7.80
N GLY A 21 -3.21 -3.23 -8.96
CA GLY A 21 -3.50 -1.81 -9.18
C GLY A 21 -2.32 -0.84 -8.98
N LEU A 22 -1.12 -1.37 -8.71
CA LEU A 22 0.15 -0.61 -8.63
C LEU A 22 1.07 -0.91 -9.83
N GLY A 23 0.49 -1.04 -11.03
CA GLY A 23 1.18 -1.62 -12.19
C GLY A 23 0.98 -3.12 -12.25
N ASP A 24 2.07 -3.89 -12.32
CA ASP A 24 2.02 -5.35 -12.27
C ASP A 24 1.43 -5.86 -10.94
N ASP A 25 1.15 -7.15 -10.81
CA ASP A 25 0.77 -7.69 -9.51
C ASP A 25 2.01 -7.83 -8.60
N ILE A 26 1.84 -7.54 -7.31
CA ILE A 26 2.82 -7.86 -6.27
C ILE A 26 2.30 -9.07 -5.50
N VAL A 27 3.13 -10.09 -5.33
CA VAL A 27 2.75 -11.32 -4.63
C VAL A 27 3.54 -11.44 -3.34
N LEU A 28 2.86 -11.37 -2.20
CA LEU A 28 3.43 -11.54 -0.87
C LEU A 28 3.18 -12.98 -0.42
N LYS A 29 4.23 -13.79 -0.35
CA LYS A 29 4.15 -15.12 0.27
C LYS A 29 4.17 -14.98 1.78
N TYR A 30 3.31 -15.72 2.47
CA TYR A 30 3.23 -15.70 3.94
C TYR A 30 3.47 -17.07 4.58
N VAL A 31 4.10 -18.00 3.88
CA VAL A 31 4.56 -19.27 4.48
C VAL A 31 5.74 -18.99 5.42
N ASP A 32 6.70 -18.21 4.94
CA ASP A 32 7.91 -17.79 5.64
C ASP A 32 7.85 -16.30 6.00
N ASP A 33 9.01 -15.67 6.23
CA ASP A 33 9.12 -14.23 6.41
C ASP A 33 8.54 -13.48 5.20
N ILE A 34 7.76 -12.43 5.48
CA ILE A 34 7.06 -11.67 4.46
C ILE A 34 7.96 -10.55 3.96
N ASP A 35 8.26 -10.58 2.67
CA ASP A 35 9.05 -9.55 2.01
C ASP A 35 8.15 -8.46 1.41
N PHE A 36 8.20 -7.26 2.00
CA PHE A 36 7.47 -6.09 1.52
C PHE A 36 8.29 -5.20 0.57
N THR A 37 9.54 -5.55 0.25
CA THR A 37 10.46 -4.70 -0.52
C THR A 37 9.84 -4.21 -1.84
N ALA A 38 9.29 -5.14 -2.62
CA ALA A 38 8.67 -4.80 -3.91
C ALA A 38 7.46 -3.87 -3.76
N LEU A 39 6.71 -3.98 -2.66
CA LEU A 39 5.60 -3.07 -2.37
C LEU A 39 6.12 -1.67 -2.08
N ILE A 40 7.09 -1.55 -1.18
CA ILE A 40 7.66 -0.26 -0.79
C ILE A 40 8.29 0.43 -1.99
N GLU A 41 9.08 -0.27 -2.80
CA GLU A 41 9.68 0.30 -4.02
C GLU A 41 8.64 0.89 -4.97
N ARG A 42 7.46 0.27 -5.11
CA ARG A 42 6.40 0.79 -5.98
C ARG A 42 5.64 1.94 -5.37
N LEU A 43 5.38 1.90 -4.08
CA LEU A 43 4.78 3.03 -3.38
C LEU A 43 5.71 4.25 -3.45
N THR A 44 7.01 4.09 -3.21
CA THR A 44 7.99 5.18 -3.35
C THR A 44 7.99 5.78 -4.76
N LYS A 45 7.97 4.95 -5.82
CA LYS A 45 7.85 5.45 -7.19
C LYS A 45 6.53 6.19 -7.45
N ALA A 46 5.45 5.79 -6.80
CA ALA A 46 4.16 6.48 -6.91
C ALA A 46 4.14 7.83 -6.17
N ILE A 47 5.10 8.10 -5.25
CA ILE A 47 5.27 9.43 -4.64
C ILE A 47 5.64 10.46 -5.71
N ASP A 48 6.57 10.12 -6.60
CA ASP A 48 7.02 11.01 -7.69
C ASP A 48 5.85 11.46 -8.61
N ASP A 49 4.75 10.69 -8.62
CA ASP A 49 3.55 10.95 -9.40
C ASP A 49 2.43 11.69 -8.65
N ASP A 50 2.59 11.99 -7.35
CA ASP A 50 1.61 12.62 -6.45
C ASP A 50 0.20 11.98 -6.52
N LYS A 51 0.18 10.64 -6.51
CA LYS A 51 -1.05 9.84 -6.60
C LYS A 51 -1.45 9.33 -5.23
N SER A 52 -2.59 9.76 -4.71
CA SER A 52 -3.18 9.10 -3.54
C SER A 52 -3.60 7.67 -3.91
N ILE A 53 -3.46 6.73 -2.97
CA ILE A 53 -3.78 5.32 -3.22
C ILE A 53 -4.77 4.81 -2.18
N THR A 54 -5.88 4.22 -2.63
CA THR A 54 -6.84 3.56 -1.75
C THR A 54 -6.66 2.05 -1.82
N LEU A 55 -6.38 1.40 -0.69
CA LEU A 55 -6.30 -0.06 -0.58
C LEU A 55 -7.64 -0.65 -0.11
N THR A 56 -8.15 -1.63 -0.84
CA THR A 56 -9.23 -2.52 -0.40
C THR A 56 -8.65 -3.90 -0.10
N CYS A 57 -9.02 -4.52 1.00
CA CYS A 57 -8.51 -5.84 1.39
C CYS A 57 -9.64 -6.87 1.37
N SER A 58 -9.30 -8.11 1.02
CA SER A 58 -10.17 -9.26 1.26
C SER A 58 -10.50 -9.42 2.75
N GLU A 59 -11.68 -9.96 3.03
CA GLU A 59 -12.05 -10.35 4.39
C GLU A 59 -11.48 -11.73 4.75
N THR A 60 -11.10 -11.89 6.02
CA THR A 60 -10.60 -13.16 6.54
C THR A 60 -10.81 -13.26 8.05
N GLU A 61 -11.01 -14.48 8.51
CA GLU A 61 -11.06 -14.82 9.94
C GLU A 61 -9.71 -15.31 10.48
N ASP A 62 -8.75 -15.67 9.61
CA ASP A 62 -7.43 -16.14 10.02
C ASP A 62 -6.59 -15.00 10.60
N GLU A 63 -6.07 -15.19 11.80
CA GLU A 63 -5.34 -14.15 12.54
C GLU A 63 -4.02 -13.75 11.87
N LYS A 64 -3.34 -14.69 11.19
CA LYS A 64 -2.12 -14.38 10.45
C LYS A 64 -2.46 -13.53 9.23
N GLU A 65 -3.47 -13.93 8.45
CA GLU A 65 -3.93 -13.17 7.28
C GLU A 65 -4.44 -11.77 7.69
N LYS A 66 -5.19 -11.65 8.79
CA LYS A 66 -5.62 -10.35 9.34
C LYS A 66 -4.45 -9.46 9.69
N LEU A 67 -3.44 -9.99 10.37
CA LEU A 67 -2.25 -9.22 10.74
C LEU A 67 -1.58 -8.64 9.50
N ILE A 68 -1.39 -9.46 8.46
CA ILE A 68 -0.73 -9.02 7.22
C ILE A 68 -1.56 -7.96 6.50
N LEU A 69 -2.87 -8.17 6.37
CA LEU A 69 -3.75 -7.19 5.74
C LEU A 69 -3.81 -5.87 6.51
N ASN A 70 -3.73 -5.90 7.85
CA ASN A 70 -3.66 -4.69 8.65
C ASN A 70 -2.31 -3.97 8.49
N THR A 71 -1.20 -4.71 8.47
CA THR A 71 0.11 -4.12 8.14
C THR A 71 0.11 -3.46 6.76
N LEU A 72 -0.56 -4.05 5.77
CA LEU A 72 -0.73 -3.41 4.46
C LEU A 72 -1.53 -2.12 4.55
N LYS A 73 -2.62 -2.07 5.32
CA LYS A 73 -3.37 -0.82 5.53
C LYS A 73 -2.49 0.25 6.16
N ASP A 74 -1.74 -0.09 7.21
CA ASP A 74 -0.85 0.84 7.89
C ASP A 74 0.22 1.42 6.93
N ILE A 75 0.79 0.58 6.07
CA ILE A 75 1.76 1.03 5.04
C ILE A 75 1.13 2.02 4.06
N PHE A 76 -0.07 1.73 3.55
CA PHE A 76 -0.75 2.61 2.60
C PHE A 76 -1.25 3.90 3.25
N ASP A 77 -1.70 3.84 4.51
CA ASP A 77 -2.10 5.01 5.27
C ASP A 77 -0.91 5.93 5.53
N GLU A 78 0.24 5.38 5.92
CA GLU A 78 1.47 6.15 6.12
C GLU A 78 1.97 6.77 4.81
N TYR A 79 1.96 6.01 3.71
CA TYR A 79 2.25 6.54 2.37
C TYR A 79 1.37 7.76 2.03
N ASN A 80 0.06 7.66 2.21
CA ASN A 80 -0.86 8.77 1.93
C ASN A 80 -0.66 9.95 2.90
N ASN A 81 -0.21 9.70 4.13
CA ASN A 81 0.14 10.75 5.08
C ASN A 81 1.42 11.49 4.67
N CYS A 82 2.43 10.77 4.16
CA CYS A 82 3.64 11.39 3.62
C CYS A 82 3.29 12.37 2.48
N LEU A 83 2.47 11.95 1.52
CA LEU A 83 1.99 12.82 0.43
C LEU A 83 1.29 14.09 0.93
N LYS A 84 0.43 13.98 1.97
CA LYS A 84 -0.25 15.14 2.56
C LYS A 84 0.71 16.09 3.29
N THR A 85 1.80 15.58 3.83
CA THR A 85 2.78 16.38 4.59
C THR A 85 3.64 17.23 3.65
N GLU A 86 3.94 16.73 2.45
CA GLU A 86 4.64 17.51 1.42
C GLU A 86 3.82 18.72 0.94
N LEU A 87 2.52 18.54 0.69
CA LEU A 87 1.60 19.63 0.32
C LEU A 87 1.50 20.75 1.37
N ASN A 88 1.55 20.40 2.65
CA ASN A 88 1.52 21.39 3.73
C ASN A 88 2.84 22.17 3.85
N THR A 89 3.97 21.59 3.45
CA THR A 89 5.27 22.24 3.54
C THR A 89 5.44 23.30 2.44
N GLU A 90 4.93 23.05 1.23
CA GLU A 90 4.90 24.05 0.16
C GLU A 90 3.93 25.20 0.46
N ALA A 91 2.77 24.93 1.07
CA ALA A 91 1.79 25.98 1.42
C ALA A 91 2.33 27.03 2.40
N ILE A 92 3.31 26.68 3.23
CA ILE A 92 3.94 27.59 4.20
C ILE A 92 4.97 28.51 3.52
N LEU A 93 5.58 28.08 2.41
CA LEU A 93 6.64 28.84 1.73
C LEU A 93 6.11 29.98 0.85
N PHE A 94 4.82 30.01 0.51
CA PHE A 94 4.20 31.08 -0.29
C PHE A 94 3.42 32.13 0.53
N GLN A 95 3.49 32.09 1.87
CA GLN A 95 2.81 33.05 2.75
C GLN A 95 3.72 34.11 3.39
N ASN A 96 4.98 34.24 2.95
CA ASN A 96 5.91 35.28 3.39
C ASN A 96 6.31 36.22 2.24
#